data_AF-A0A357J3V5-F1
#
_entry.id   AF-A0A357J3V5-F1
#
_cell.length_a   1.000
_cell.length_b   1.000
_cell.length_c   1.000
_cell.angle_alpha   90.00
_cell.angle_beta   90.00
_cell.angle_gamma   90.00
#
_symmetry.space_group_name_H-M   'P 1'
#
loop_
_entity.id
_entity.type
_entity.pdbx_description
1 polymer ?
#
loop_
_entity_poly.entity_id
_entity_poly.type
_entity_poly.pdbx_seq_one_letter_code
_entity_poly.pdbx_strand_id
1 'polypeptide(L)' 'MSYTIWRVSPDGGSFQLTNMGSTANKERALEKVRALNDRLRLSEPQGKDRFVARDQNGKELKSPA' A
#
# COMPACT_ATOMS: atom_id res chain seq x y z
N MET A 1 -7.68 -0.07 15.62
CA MET A 1 -6.47 -0.10 14.77
C MET A 1 -6.86 0.26 13.36
N SER A 2 -6.24 1.29 12.80
CA SER A 2 -6.45 1.71 11.41
C SER A 2 -5.20 1.39 10.60
N TYR A 3 -5.43 0.97 9.36
CA TYR A 3 -4.40 0.67 8.37
C TYR A 3 -4.58 1.63 7.21
N THR A 4 -3.52 2.30 6.82
CA THR A 4 -3.49 3.26 5.71
C THR A 4 -2.65 2.71 4.57
N ILE A 5 -3.10 2.86 3.34
CA ILE A 5 -2.33 2.47 2.16
C ILE A 5 -1.50 3.65 1.68
N TRP A 6 -0.24 3.37 1.38
CA TRP A 6 0.75 4.32 0.90
C TRP A 6 1.30 3.84 -0.44
N ARG A 7 1.40 4.74 -1.41
CA ARG A 7 2.26 4.55 -2.58
C ARG A 7 3.66 4.99 -2.19
N VAL A 8 4.64 4.12 -2.39
CA VAL A 8 6.05 4.36 -2.09
C VAL A 8 6.80 4.26 -3.40
N SER A 9 7.50 5.34 -3.72
CA SER A 9 8.35 5.46 -4.89
C SER A 9 9.81 5.23 -4.50
N PRO A 10 10.64 4.65 -5.39
CA PRO A 10 12.05 4.36 -5.08
C PRO A 10 12.89 5.63 -4.90
N ASP A 11 12.45 6.77 -5.42
CA ASP A 11 13.09 8.09 -5.28
C ASP A 11 12.95 8.67 -3.86
N GLY A 12 12.23 7.98 -2.98
CA GLY A 12 11.99 8.43 -1.60
C GLY A 12 10.62 9.11 -1.41
N GLY A 13 9.87 9.35 -2.49
CA GLY A 13 8.49 9.81 -2.41
C GLY A 13 7.58 8.80 -1.73
N SER A 14 6.71 9.24 -0.83
CA SER A 14 5.61 8.42 -0.33
C SER A 14 4.34 9.22 -0.16
N PHE A 15 3.23 8.69 -0.67
CA PHE A 15 1.94 9.36 -0.72
C PHE A 15 0.87 8.47 -0.10
N GLN A 16 0.16 9.00 0.90
CA GLN A 16 -0.97 8.33 1.51
C GLN A 16 -2.20 8.41 0.61
N LEU A 17 -2.89 7.29 0.41
CA LEU A 17 -4.18 7.28 -0.27
C LEU A 17 -5.28 7.71 0.71
N THR A 18 -5.56 9.01 0.76
CA THR A 18 -6.44 9.67 1.75
C THR A 18 -7.90 9.21 1.72
N ASN A 19 -8.44 8.77 0.59
CA ASN A 19 -9.89 8.45 0.47
C ASN A 19 -10.21 6.94 0.27
N MET A 20 -9.24 6.12 -0.16
CA MET A 20 -9.42 4.67 -0.37
C MET A 20 -8.48 3.79 0.48
N GLY A 21 -7.49 4.39 1.13
CA GLY A 21 -6.41 3.67 1.79
C GLY A 21 -6.66 3.29 3.25
N SER A 22 -7.66 3.88 3.92
CA SER A 22 -7.88 3.67 5.35
C SER A 22 -8.89 2.54 5.62
N THR A 23 -8.50 1.51 6.36
CA THR A 23 -9.38 0.39 6.76
C THR A 23 -9.07 -0.06 8.18
N ALA A 24 -10.08 -0.51 8.93
CA ALA A 24 -9.89 -1.08 10.27
C ALA A 24 -9.45 -2.56 10.25
N ASN A 25 -9.52 -3.22 9.08
CA ASN A 25 -9.18 -4.63 8.91
C ASN A 25 -7.85 -4.78 8.15
N LYS A 26 -6.90 -5.49 8.77
CA LYS A 26 -5.55 -5.77 8.24
C LYS A 26 -5.59 -6.57 6.94
N GLU A 27 -6.41 -7.61 6.87
CA GLU A 27 -6.54 -8.47 5.68
C GLU A 27 -7.07 -7.65 4.51
N ARG A 28 -8.09 -6.83 4.74
CA ARG A 28 -8.64 -5.93 3.72
C ARG A 28 -7.62 -4.90 3.25
N ALA A 29 -6.73 -4.44 4.12
CA ALA A 29 -5.63 -3.53 3.76
C ALA A 29 -4.62 -4.23 2.83
N LEU A 30 -4.23 -5.46 3.18
CA LEU A 30 -3.29 -6.28 2.41
C LEU A 30 -3.87 -6.68 1.05
N GLU A 31 -5.15 -7.05 1.00
CA GLU A 31 -5.85 -7.39 -0.25
C GLU A 31 -5.89 -6.19 -1.20
N LYS A 32 -6.25 -4.99 -0.70
CA LYS A 32 -6.21 -3.76 -1.49
C LYS A 32 -4.80 -3.45 -1.99
N VAL A 33 -3.78 -3.60 -1.13
CA VAL A 33 -2.37 -3.40 -1.52
C VAL A 33 -1.98 -4.37 -2.64
N ARG A 34 -2.34 -5.65 -2.53
CA ARG A 34 -2.07 -6.64 -3.59
C ARG A 34 -2.75 -6.23 -4.90
N ALA A 35 -4.04 -5.89 -4.86
CA ALA A 35 -4.79 -5.47 -6.06
C ALA A 35 -4.21 -4.19 -6.69
N LEU A 36 -3.82 -3.21 -5.87
CA LEU A 36 -3.21 -1.97 -6.34
C LEU A 36 -1.82 -2.22 -6.96
N ASN A 37 -0.99 -3.07 -6.34
CA ASN A 37 0.30 -3.45 -6.91
C ASN A 37 0.17 -4.24 -8.21
N ASP A 38 -0.81 -5.13 -8.31
CA ASP A 38 -1.08 -5.89 -9.54
C ASP A 38 -1.48 -4.93 -10.68
N ARG A 39 -2.42 -4.03 -10.40
CA ARG A 39 -2.84 -2.99 -11.34
C ARG A 39 -1.72 -2.02 -11.71
N LEU A 40 -0.85 -1.69 -10.76
CA LEU A 40 0.32 -0.85 -10.98
C LEU A 40 1.33 -1.53 -11.90
N ARG A 41 1.60 -2.83 -11.70
CA ARG A 41 2.45 -3.61 -12.61
C ARG A 41 1.89 -3.68 -14.02
N LEU A 42 0.57 -3.76 -14.16
CA LEU A 42 -0.09 -3.77 -15.47
C LEU A 42 -0.04 -2.39 -16.16
N SER A 43 -0.23 -1.31 -15.41
CA SER A 43 -0.28 0.06 -15.97
C SER A 43 1.10 0.68 -16.15
N GLU A 44 2.01 0.42 -15.22
CA GLU A 44 3.37 0.95 -15.15
C GLU A 44 4.36 -0.20 -14.93
N PRO A 45 4.56 -1.12 -15.89
CA PRO A 45 5.44 -2.29 -15.73
C PRO A 45 6.92 -1.92 -15.51
N GLN A 46 7.33 -0.72 -15.92
CA GLN A 46 8.66 -0.17 -15.67
C GLN A 46 8.71 0.69 -14.39
N GLY A 47 7.54 0.98 -13.80
CA GLY A 47 7.40 1.71 -12.56
C GLY A 47 7.98 0.88 -11.41
N LYS A 48 8.86 1.50 -10.64
CA LYS A 48 9.43 0.93 -9.42
C LYS A 48 8.59 1.24 -8.18
N ASP A 49 7.51 1.99 -8.38
CA ASP A 49 6.55 2.31 -7.34
C ASP A 49 5.88 1.05 -6.81
N ARG A 50 5.49 1.09 -5.54
CA ARG A 50 4.72 0.02 -4.90
C ARG A 50 3.74 0.57 -3.88
N PHE A 51 2.62 -0.09 -3.74
CA PHE A 51 1.69 0.16 -2.65
C PHE A 51 2.05 -0.69 -1.45
N VAL A 52 1.94 -0.11 -0.26
CA VAL A 52 2.16 -0.77 1.03
C VAL A 52 1.07 -0.35 2.01
N ALA A 53 0.71 -1.22 2.94
CA ALA A 53 -0.19 -0.85 4.03
C ALA A 53 0.65 -0.54 5.26
N ARG A 54 0.37 0.56 5.94
CA ARG A 54 0.98 0.93 7.22
C ARG A 54 -0.08 0.93 8.31
N ASP A 55 0.27 0.50 9.51
CA ASP A 55 -0.62 0.65 10.66
C ASP A 55 -0.63 2.10 11.19
N GLN A 56 -1.44 2.36 12.20
CA GLN A 56 -1.56 3.67 12.87
C GLN A 56 -0.23 4.20 13.44
N ASN A 57 0.74 3.33 13.72
CA ASN A 57 2.09 3.70 14.15
C ASN A 57 3.05 3.93 12.97
N GLY A 58 2.56 3.86 11.72
CA GLY A 58 3.37 4.02 10.51
C GLY A 58 4.20 2.79 10.14
N LYS A 59 4.04 1.64 10.83
CA LYS A 59 4.80 0.43 10.53
C LYS A 59 4.18 -0.29 9.34
N GLU A 60 5.02 -0.64 8.38
CA GLU A 60 4.60 -1.38 7.19
C GLU A 60 4.12 -2.79 7.57
N LEU A 61 2.92 -3.15 7.12
CA LEU A 61 2.33 -4.47 7.28
C LEU A 61 3.06 -5.41 6.33
N LYS A 62 3.91 -6.27 6.88
CA LYS A 62 4.44 -7.41 6.13
C LYS A 62 3.37 -8.49 6.09
N SER A 63 3.02 -8.97 4.88
CA SER A 63 2.37 -10.29 4.80
C SER A 63 3.31 -11.30 5.45
N PRO A 64 2.81 -12.22 6.30
CA PRO A 64 3.62 -13.37 6.68
C PRO A 64 4.02 -14.08 5.37
N ALA A 65 5.32 -14.30 5.22
CA ALA A 65 5.91 -14.97 4.08
C ALA A 65 5.40 -16.42 3.99
#